data_AF-A0A380BNZ9-F1
#
_entry.id   AF-A0A380BNZ9-F1
#
_cell.length_a   1.000
_cell.length_b   1.000
_cell.length_c   1.000
_cell.angle_alpha   90.00
_cell.angle_beta   90.00
_cell.angle_gamma   90.00
#
_symmetry.space_group_name_H-M   'P 1'
#
loop_
_entity.id
_entity.type
_entity.pdbx_description
1 polymer ?
#
loop_
_entity_poly.entity_id
_entity_poly.type
_entity_poly.pdbx_seq_one_letter_code
_entity_poly.pdbx_strand_id
1 'polypeptide(L)'
;MLAAAQIKNAKTESIRIEGNSEACKTLIEKAGSKKGEAALDWNTNTKKAALTYNSQKTSKDEVLKRVALAGFDNEMYLAPTDVYQALSPECQYKGNIQTSRQADNGSKETDHSKMDHAAMNHSTAEHTESKLESLYKNYFTIKDALIKGDSKAVTAGAANLKSGIAAIKMGELLPKEHDVWMMVMKDLEKQAATLQSSKGLEKQRIAFMTLSEQIYKLIKATDPAYTVYYNHCPMFNDSKGANWLSKEKAIQNPYYGSQMLTCGSTKETIK
;
A
#
# COMPACT_ATOMS: atom_id res chain seq x y z
N MET A 1 -17.88 -17.78 -34.89
CA MET A 1 -16.46 -17.58 -34.52
C MET A 1 -16.15 -16.09 -34.66
N LEU A 2 -16.13 -15.35 -33.56
CA LEU A 2 -15.67 -13.96 -33.56
C LEU A 2 -14.14 -13.99 -33.54
N ALA A 3 -13.51 -13.48 -34.59
CA ALA A 3 -12.06 -13.36 -34.66
C ALA A 3 -11.59 -12.44 -33.51
N ALA A 4 -11.00 -13.02 -32.47
CA ALA A 4 -10.35 -12.27 -31.40
C ALA A 4 -9.21 -11.45 -32.04
N ALA A 5 -9.28 -10.13 -31.93
CA ALA A 5 -8.24 -9.25 -32.44
C ALA A 5 -6.87 -9.68 -31.88
N GLN A 6 -5.91 -9.99 -32.75
CA GLN A 6 -4.58 -10.44 -32.34
C GLN A 6 -3.91 -9.38 -31.45
N ILE A 7 -3.67 -9.74 -30.19
CA ILE A 7 -2.88 -8.93 -29.27
C ILE A 7 -1.41 -9.03 -29.69
N LYS A 8 -0.79 -7.90 -30.02
CA LYS A 8 0.65 -7.84 -30.35
C LYS A 8 1.50 -8.12 -29.11
N ASN A 9 2.69 -8.70 -29.27
CA ASN A 9 3.60 -9.08 -28.18
C ASN A 9 2.91 -9.90 -27.07
N ALA A 10 2.01 -10.79 -27.49
CA ALA A 10 1.15 -11.55 -26.60
C ALA A 10 1.97 -12.52 -25.73
N LYS A 11 1.73 -12.47 -24.43
CA LYS A 11 2.01 -13.55 -23.49
C LYS A 11 0.68 -14.13 -23.03
N THR A 12 0.61 -15.46 -22.95
CA THR A 12 -0.58 -16.17 -22.48
C THR A 12 -0.22 -16.98 -21.25
N GLU A 13 -0.99 -16.82 -20.18
CA GLU A 13 -0.79 -17.50 -18.90
C GLU A 13 -2.14 -18.01 -18.36
N SER A 14 -2.11 -19.13 -17.63
CA SER A 14 -3.26 -19.60 -16.88
C SER A 14 -3.15 -19.13 -15.44
N ILE A 15 -4.19 -18.47 -14.94
CA ILE A 15 -4.23 -17.84 -13.61
C ILE A 15 -5.47 -18.26 -12.84
N ARG A 16 -5.41 -18.25 -11.51
CA ARG A 16 -6.58 -18.52 -10.66
C ARG A 16 -7.30 -17.23 -10.25
N ILE A 17 -8.62 -17.21 -10.43
CA ILE A 17 -9.51 -16.12 -10.00
C ILE A 17 -10.77 -16.75 -9.39
N GLU A 18 -11.16 -16.29 -8.21
CA GLU A 18 -12.36 -16.78 -7.52
C GLU A 18 -13.64 -16.14 -8.07
N GLY A 19 -14.68 -16.96 -8.18
CA GLY A 19 -15.99 -16.58 -8.73
C GLY A 19 -16.92 -17.80 -8.71
N ASN A 20 -18.24 -17.57 -8.75
CA ASN A 20 -19.23 -18.61 -8.47
C ASN A 20 -20.30 -18.80 -9.55
N SER A 21 -20.42 -17.89 -10.52
CA SER A 21 -21.46 -17.96 -11.52
C SER A 21 -21.04 -17.33 -12.85
N GLU A 22 -21.83 -17.60 -13.90
CA GLU A 22 -21.63 -17.03 -15.22
C GLU A 22 -21.84 -15.50 -15.25
N ALA A 23 -22.63 -14.95 -14.32
CA ALA A 23 -22.73 -13.51 -14.12
C ALA A 23 -21.38 -12.91 -13.68
N CYS A 24 -20.63 -13.63 -12.83
CA CYS A 24 -19.29 -13.23 -12.39
C CYS A 24 -18.28 -13.31 -13.52
N LYS A 25 -18.40 -14.31 -14.40
CA LYS A 25 -17.54 -14.41 -15.59
C LYS A 25 -17.54 -13.09 -16.36
N THR A 26 -18.72 -12.54 -16.65
CA THR A 26 -18.83 -11.28 -17.39
C THR A 26 -18.13 -10.12 -16.66
N LEU A 27 -18.25 -10.04 -15.33
CA LEU A 27 -17.60 -9.00 -14.53
C LEU A 27 -16.08 -9.18 -14.47
N ILE A 28 -15.62 -10.41 -14.24
CA ILE A 28 -14.20 -10.80 -14.20
C ILE A 28 -13.53 -10.51 -15.55
N GLU A 29 -14.13 -10.94 -16.65
CA GLU A 29 -13.61 -10.75 -18.00
C GLU A 29 -13.61 -9.28 -18.39
N LYS A 30 -14.65 -8.53 -18.03
CA LYS A 30 -14.71 -7.08 -18.24
C LYS A 30 -13.62 -6.34 -17.45
N ALA A 31 -13.34 -6.76 -16.23
CA ALA A 31 -12.29 -6.15 -15.40
C ALA A 31 -10.89 -6.48 -15.94
N GLY A 32 -10.67 -7.74 -16.36
CA GLY A 32 -9.37 -8.22 -16.84
C GLY A 32 -9.07 -7.90 -18.31
N SER A 33 -10.08 -7.61 -19.13
CA SER A 33 -9.91 -7.38 -20.57
C SER A 33 -9.92 -5.89 -20.93
N LYS A 34 -8.99 -5.49 -21.79
CA LYS A 34 -8.91 -4.15 -22.38
C LYS A 34 -8.41 -4.24 -23.81
N LYS A 35 -9.17 -3.68 -24.75
CA LYS A 35 -8.94 -3.80 -26.20
C LYS A 35 -7.49 -3.44 -26.56
N GLY A 36 -6.79 -4.39 -27.18
CA GLY A 36 -5.41 -4.20 -27.65
C GLY A 36 -4.34 -4.18 -26.53
N GLU A 37 -4.72 -4.52 -25.30
CA GLU A 37 -3.86 -4.57 -24.13
C GLU A 37 -3.93 -5.95 -23.45
N ALA A 38 -5.12 -6.42 -23.07
CA ALA A 38 -5.34 -7.71 -22.43
C ALA A 38 -6.69 -8.32 -22.84
N ALA A 39 -6.75 -9.64 -22.88
CA ALA A 39 -7.96 -10.43 -23.01
C ALA A 39 -7.92 -11.53 -21.95
N LEU A 40 -9.01 -11.66 -21.21
CA LEU A 40 -9.18 -12.62 -20.12
C LEU A 40 -10.42 -13.45 -20.43
N ASP A 41 -10.26 -14.77 -20.47
CA ASP A 41 -11.34 -15.74 -20.62
C ASP A 41 -11.39 -16.60 -19.36
N TRP A 42 -12.43 -16.43 -18.54
CA TRP A 42 -12.55 -17.09 -17.24
C TRP A 42 -13.52 -18.26 -17.29
N ASN A 43 -13.13 -19.37 -16.67
CA ASN A 43 -13.89 -20.60 -16.68
C ASN A 43 -14.53 -20.86 -15.31
N THR A 44 -15.86 -20.76 -15.26
CA THR A 44 -16.69 -20.91 -14.05
C THR A 44 -16.50 -22.25 -13.34
N ASN A 45 -16.24 -23.34 -14.06
CA ASN A 45 -16.09 -24.68 -13.48
C ASN A 45 -14.72 -24.88 -12.82
N THR A 46 -13.66 -24.35 -13.42
CA THR A 46 -12.28 -24.58 -12.96
C THR A 46 -11.71 -23.45 -12.12
N LYS A 47 -12.38 -22.29 -12.09
CA LYS A 47 -11.93 -21.04 -11.46
C LYS A 47 -10.57 -20.55 -12.01
N LYS A 48 -10.28 -20.90 -13.27
CA LYS A 48 -9.08 -20.51 -13.98
C LYS A 48 -9.43 -19.57 -15.12
N ALA A 49 -8.56 -18.59 -15.36
CA ALA A 49 -8.62 -17.71 -16.50
C ALA A 49 -7.43 -17.95 -17.43
N ALA A 50 -7.69 -17.93 -18.73
CA ALA A 50 -6.66 -17.76 -19.75
C ALA A 50 -6.45 -16.25 -19.96
N LEU A 51 -5.33 -15.73 -19.46
CA LEU A 51 -4.96 -14.33 -19.63
C LEU A 51 -3.97 -14.20 -20.79
N THR A 52 -4.37 -13.50 -21.85
CA THR A 52 -3.49 -13.08 -22.94
C THR A 52 -3.28 -11.58 -22.90
N TYR A 53 -2.03 -11.11 -22.83
CA TYR A 53 -1.74 -9.67 -22.71
C TYR A 53 -0.53 -9.24 -23.54
N ASN A 54 -0.54 -7.98 -23.96
CA ASN A 54 0.60 -7.34 -24.62
C ASN A 54 1.64 -6.97 -23.56
N SER A 55 2.74 -7.71 -23.53
CA SER A 55 3.80 -7.55 -22.53
C SER A 55 4.55 -6.21 -22.57
N GLN A 56 4.32 -5.38 -23.60
CA GLN A 56 4.85 -4.01 -23.66
C GLN A 56 3.85 -2.94 -23.20
N LYS A 57 2.58 -3.30 -22.99
CA LYS A 57 1.52 -2.35 -22.58
C LYS A 57 0.97 -2.61 -21.20
N THR A 58 1.03 -3.86 -20.74
CA THR A 58 0.57 -4.24 -19.40
C THR A 58 1.32 -5.48 -18.92
N SER A 59 1.02 -5.90 -17.70
CA SER A 59 1.54 -7.11 -17.09
C SER A 59 0.43 -7.95 -16.44
N LYS A 60 0.76 -9.21 -16.12
CA LYS A 60 -0.12 -10.08 -15.32
C LYS A 60 -0.51 -9.43 -14.00
N ASP A 61 0.43 -8.79 -13.32
CA ASP A 61 0.25 -8.05 -12.06
C ASP A 61 -0.86 -6.98 -12.20
N GLU A 62 -0.77 -6.11 -13.20
CA GLU A 62 -1.76 -5.05 -13.46
C GLU A 62 -3.15 -5.58 -13.84
N VAL A 63 -3.21 -6.70 -14.57
CA VAL A 63 -4.49 -7.35 -14.91
C VAL A 63 -5.13 -7.94 -13.66
N LEU A 64 -4.37 -8.65 -12.83
CA LEU A 64 -4.86 -9.26 -11.60
C LEU A 64 -5.29 -8.22 -10.56
N LYS A 65 -4.65 -7.05 -10.50
CA LYS A 65 -5.11 -5.93 -9.66
C LYS A 65 -6.48 -5.41 -10.10
N ARG A 66 -6.71 -5.23 -11.41
CA ARG A 66 -8.02 -4.79 -11.94
C ARG A 66 -9.14 -5.77 -11.57
N VAL A 67 -8.85 -7.07 -11.64
CA VAL A 67 -9.80 -8.12 -11.25
C VAL A 67 -10.10 -8.06 -9.74
N ALA A 68 -9.09 -7.87 -8.89
CA ALA A 68 -9.29 -7.69 -7.45
C ALA A 68 -10.08 -6.42 -7.10
N LEU A 69 -9.79 -5.31 -7.77
CA LEU A 69 -10.56 -4.05 -7.63
C LEU A 69 -11.99 -4.15 -8.18
N ALA A 70 -12.31 -5.17 -8.94
CA ALA A 70 -13.68 -5.49 -9.36
C ALA A 70 -14.40 -6.44 -8.38
N GLY A 71 -13.77 -6.81 -7.26
CA GLY A 71 -14.37 -7.61 -6.21
C GLY A 71 -13.97 -9.09 -6.20
N PHE A 72 -13.05 -9.52 -7.08
CA PHE A 72 -12.69 -10.94 -7.24
C PHE A 72 -11.26 -11.24 -6.78
N ASP A 73 -11.13 -12.06 -5.74
CA ASP A 73 -9.84 -12.57 -5.29
C ASP A 73 -9.14 -13.35 -6.41
N ASN A 74 -7.81 -13.31 -6.43
CA ASN A 74 -7.00 -14.09 -7.34
C ASN A 74 -5.72 -14.58 -6.66
N GLU A 75 -4.90 -15.31 -7.41
CA GLU A 75 -3.66 -15.90 -6.89
C GLU A 75 -2.64 -14.91 -6.32
N MET A 76 -2.75 -13.60 -6.61
CA MET A 76 -1.83 -12.58 -6.12
C MET A 76 -2.48 -11.53 -5.20
N TYR A 77 -3.76 -11.23 -5.40
CA TYR A 77 -4.44 -10.15 -4.69
C TYR A 77 -5.80 -10.57 -4.14
N LEU A 78 -6.13 -10.02 -2.98
CA LEU A 78 -7.46 -10.09 -2.41
C LEU A 78 -8.27 -8.86 -2.84
N ALA A 79 -9.55 -9.08 -3.09
CA ALA A 79 -10.51 -8.03 -3.32
C ALA A 79 -10.70 -7.19 -2.04
N PRO A 80 -10.87 -5.86 -2.15
CA PRO A 80 -11.33 -5.03 -1.05
C PRO A 80 -12.67 -5.54 -0.50
N THR A 81 -12.81 -5.57 0.83
CA THR A 81 -13.98 -6.15 1.50
C THR A 81 -15.28 -5.48 1.09
N ASP A 82 -15.29 -4.16 0.98
CA ASP A 82 -16.44 -3.36 0.56
C ASP A 82 -16.85 -3.65 -0.90
N VAL A 83 -15.88 -3.74 -1.81
CA VAL A 83 -16.14 -4.07 -3.22
C VAL A 83 -16.67 -5.50 -3.36
N TYR A 84 -16.08 -6.46 -2.66
CA TYR A 84 -16.57 -7.84 -2.63
C TYR A 84 -17.99 -7.94 -2.03
N GLN A 85 -18.26 -7.22 -0.94
CA GLN A 85 -19.59 -7.18 -0.31
C GLN A 85 -20.64 -6.49 -1.18
N ALA A 86 -20.22 -5.57 -2.05
CA ALA A 86 -21.09 -4.92 -3.02
C ALA A 86 -21.35 -5.78 -4.28
N LEU A 87 -20.64 -6.90 -4.47
CA LEU A 87 -20.98 -7.84 -5.53
C LEU A 87 -22.36 -8.45 -5.29
N SER A 88 -23.04 -8.79 -6.38
CA SER A 88 -24.31 -9.51 -6.29
C SER A 88 -24.14 -10.84 -5.55
N PRO A 89 -25.16 -11.32 -4.81
CA PRO A 89 -25.04 -12.54 -4.00
C PRO A 89 -24.54 -13.77 -4.77
N GLU A 90 -24.86 -13.89 -6.06
CA GLU A 90 -24.40 -14.95 -6.94
C GLU A 90 -22.91 -14.88 -7.33
N CYS A 91 -22.25 -13.77 -7.00
CA CYS A 91 -20.80 -13.57 -7.15
C CYS A 91 -20.02 -13.55 -5.84
N GLN A 92 -20.73 -13.56 -4.71
CA GLN A 92 -20.11 -13.79 -3.43
C GLN A 92 -19.85 -15.28 -3.24
N TYR A 93 -18.59 -15.63 -3.00
CA TYR A 93 -18.16 -17.00 -2.75
C TYR A 93 -17.82 -17.28 -1.30
N LYS A 94 -18.41 -18.37 -0.76
CA LYS A 94 -18.05 -18.92 0.55
C LYS A 94 -16.59 -19.39 0.51
N GLY A 95 -15.74 -18.79 1.34
CA GLY A 95 -14.30 -19.07 1.34
C GLY A 95 -13.41 -17.98 0.75
N ASN A 96 -13.89 -16.73 0.63
CA ASN A 96 -12.97 -15.59 0.57
C ASN A 96 -12.03 -15.65 1.80
N ILE A 97 -10.76 -15.25 1.70
CA ILE A 97 -9.81 -15.33 2.84
C ILE A 97 -10.25 -14.45 4.04
N GLN A 98 -11.35 -13.71 3.91
CA GLN A 98 -12.04 -12.96 4.95
C GLN A 98 -13.08 -13.77 5.75
N THR A 99 -13.71 -14.81 5.19
CA THR A 99 -14.74 -15.62 5.90
C THR A 99 -14.15 -16.54 6.98
N SER A 100 -12.82 -16.71 7.01
CA SER A 100 -12.11 -17.30 8.15
C SER A 100 -11.79 -16.30 9.28
N ARG A 101 -12.17 -15.02 9.15
CA ARG A 101 -11.97 -13.98 10.19
C ARG A 101 -13.26 -13.37 10.74
N GLN A 102 -14.43 -13.68 10.20
CA GLN A 102 -15.73 -13.14 10.68
C GLN A 102 -16.49 -14.10 11.61
N ALA A 103 -15.75 -14.91 12.38
CA ALA A 103 -16.28 -15.60 13.55
C ALA A 103 -15.75 -14.96 14.85
N ASP A 104 -15.70 -13.61 14.93
CA ASP A 104 -15.83 -12.92 16.21
C ASP A 104 -16.22 -11.43 15.98
N ASN A 105 -17.38 -11.07 16.54
CA ASN A 105 -17.90 -9.73 16.84
C ASN A 105 -18.29 -8.73 15.72
N GLY A 106 -19.61 -8.63 15.50
CA GLY A 106 -20.38 -7.57 16.17
C GLY A 106 -20.59 -6.24 15.43
N SER A 107 -21.58 -6.23 14.53
CA SER A 107 -22.54 -5.15 14.22
C SER A 107 -22.28 -3.70 14.69
N LYS A 108 -22.33 -2.75 13.72
CA LYS A 108 -23.42 -1.76 13.59
C LYS A 108 -23.26 -0.88 12.34
N GLU A 109 -24.30 -0.92 11.50
CA GLU A 109 -24.57 0.03 10.41
C GLU A 109 -25.00 1.41 10.92
N THR A 110 -24.82 2.41 10.07
CA THR A 110 -25.72 3.55 9.76
C THR A 110 -25.04 4.39 8.67
N ASP A 111 -25.70 5.28 7.94
CA ASP A 111 -26.71 5.12 6.89
C ASP A 111 -26.54 6.33 5.93
N HIS A 112 -26.93 6.16 4.65
CA HIS A 112 -27.07 7.05 3.48
C HIS A 112 -26.53 8.52 3.51
N SER A 113 -25.90 9.07 2.47
CA SER A 113 -26.54 9.36 1.17
C SER A 113 -25.59 10.04 0.15
N LYS A 114 -25.65 9.56 -1.11
CA LYS A 114 -25.77 10.29 -2.40
C LYS A 114 -24.77 11.42 -2.74
N MET A 115 -24.08 11.28 -3.88
CA MET A 115 -23.96 12.37 -4.88
C MET A 115 -23.45 11.89 -6.24
N ASP A 116 -23.97 12.55 -7.26
CA ASP A 116 -23.99 12.25 -8.67
C ASP A 116 -22.64 12.30 -9.40
N HIS A 117 -22.59 11.58 -10.52
CA HIS A 117 -21.51 11.60 -11.51
C HIS A 117 -21.49 12.93 -12.29
N ALA A 118 -20.32 13.56 -12.37
CA ALA A 118 -20.01 14.53 -13.42
C ALA A 118 -18.60 14.32 -14.00
N ALA A 119 -18.61 14.09 -15.31
CA ALA A 119 -17.60 14.15 -16.37
C ALA A 119 -16.15 14.57 -16.07
N MET A 120 -15.26 13.68 -16.54
CA MET A 120 -13.97 13.88 -17.20
C MET A 120 -13.62 15.31 -17.67
N ASN A 121 -12.42 15.78 -17.30
CA ASN A 121 -11.65 16.67 -18.16
C ASN A 121 -10.14 16.39 -18.04
N HIS A 122 -9.42 16.64 -19.14
CA HIS A 122 -8.08 16.16 -19.47
C HIS A 122 -6.95 17.03 -18.87
N SER A 123 -5.84 16.38 -18.48
CA SER A 123 -4.42 16.83 -18.49
C SER A 123 -4.01 18.14 -17.79
N THR A 124 -3.28 17.98 -16.69
CA THR A 124 -1.98 18.61 -16.39
C THR A 124 -1.29 17.74 -15.33
N ALA A 125 0.04 17.65 -15.31
CA ALA A 125 0.76 17.02 -14.20
C ALA A 125 0.57 17.89 -12.94
N GLU A 126 -0.56 17.72 -12.27
CA GLU A 126 -0.80 18.27 -10.95
C GLU A 126 -0.02 17.44 -9.95
N HIS A 127 0.78 18.09 -9.11
CA HIS A 127 1.13 17.52 -7.82
C HIS A 127 -0.17 17.37 -7.02
N THR A 128 -0.88 16.27 -7.25
CA THR A 128 -1.90 15.79 -6.32
C THR A 128 -1.19 15.61 -5.00
N GLU A 129 -1.52 16.46 -4.03
CA GLU A 129 -1.01 16.38 -2.67
C GLU A 129 -1.19 14.94 -2.18
N SER A 130 -0.07 14.24 -1.95
CA SER A 130 -0.12 12.84 -1.57
C SER A 130 -0.93 12.73 -0.28
N LYS A 131 -1.90 11.81 -0.25
CA LYS A 131 -2.69 11.53 0.96
C LYS A 131 -1.84 10.99 2.11
N LEU A 132 -0.55 10.73 1.84
CA LEU A 132 0.44 10.24 2.77
C LEU A 132 1.26 11.36 3.44
N GLU A 133 1.08 12.63 3.08
CA GLU A 133 1.86 13.74 3.65
C GLU A 133 1.75 13.86 5.18
N SER A 134 0.56 13.66 5.72
CA SER A 134 0.36 13.64 7.18
C SER A 134 1.14 12.52 7.85
N LEU A 135 1.25 11.36 7.18
CA LEU A 135 2.03 10.23 7.67
C LEU A 135 3.54 10.54 7.65
N TYR A 136 4.05 11.17 6.59
CA TYR A 136 5.45 11.61 6.54
C TYR A 136 5.77 12.68 7.58
N LYS A 137 4.88 13.65 7.78
CA LYS A 137 5.01 14.67 8.83
C LYS A 137 5.14 14.04 10.22
N ASN A 138 4.31 13.05 10.53
CA ASN A 138 4.37 12.35 11.81
C ASN A 138 5.64 11.51 11.95
N TYR A 139 6.10 10.85 10.88
CA TYR A 139 7.40 10.17 10.87
C TYR A 139 8.55 11.12 11.23
N PHE A 140 8.63 12.29 10.58
CA PHE A 140 9.70 13.26 10.85
C PHE A 140 9.60 13.84 12.27
N THR A 141 8.38 14.03 12.79
CA THR A 141 8.17 14.44 14.19
C THR A 141 8.76 13.43 15.17
N ILE A 142 8.56 12.13 14.92
CA ILE A 142 9.14 11.05 15.73
C ILE A 142 10.67 11.03 15.61
N LYS A 143 11.21 11.17 14.39
CA LYS A 143 12.67 11.29 14.14
C LYS A 143 13.28 12.40 14.98
N ASP A 144 12.68 13.59 14.95
CA ASP A 144 13.20 14.76 15.66
C ASP A 144 13.11 14.60 17.19
N ALA A 145 12.07 13.96 17.68
CA ALA A 145 11.96 13.61 19.10
C ALA A 145 13.05 12.62 19.54
N LEU A 146 13.38 11.63 18.70
CA LEU A 146 14.47 10.67 18.97
C LEU A 146 15.86 11.33 18.98
N ILE A 147 16.10 12.28 18.07
CA ILE A 147 17.31 13.10 18.05
C ILE A 147 17.47 13.86 19.38
N LYS A 148 16.38 14.43 19.90
CA LYS A 148 16.33 15.15 21.17
C LYS A 148 16.35 14.24 22.40
N GLY A 149 16.22 12.93 22.23
CA GLY A 149 16.08 11.99 23.35
C GLY A 149 14.77 12.15 24.13
N ASP A 150 13.73 12.74 23.53
CA ASP A 150 12.45 12.97 24.19
C ASP A 150 11.51 11.77 23.98
N SER A 151 11.62 10.80 24.89
CA SER A 151 10.82 9.57 24.85
C SER A 151 9.30 9.82 24.94
N LYS A 152 8.86 10.90 25.62
CA LYS A 152 7.43 11.25 25.74
C LYS A 152 6.91 11.83 24.42
N ALA A 153 7.68 12.71 23.79
CA ALA A 153 7.34 13.25 22.48
C ALA A 153 7.32 12.15 21.41
N VAL A 154 8.19 11.13 21.51
CA VAL A 154 8.13 9.94 20.65
C VAL A 154 6.80 9.20 20.83
N THR A 155 6.37 8.94 22.06
CA THR A 155 5.08 8.29 22.35
C THR A 155 3.90 9.09 21.79
N ALA A 156 3.90 10.42 21.97
CA ALA A 156 2.85 11.28 21.43
C ALA A 156 2.83 11.31 19.90
N GLY A 157 4.01 11.44 19.27
CA GLY A 157 4.15 11.37 17.81
C GLY A 157 3.71 10.02 17.24
N ALA A 158 4.00 8.93 17.94
CA ALA A 158 3.58 7.59 17.55
C ALA A 158 2.06 7.38 17.64
N ALA A 159 1.40 7.99 18.64
CA ALA A 159 -0.06 7.98 18.71
C ALA A 159 -0.68 8.73 17.51
N ASN A 160 -0.14 9.90 17.16
CA ASN A 160 -0.58 10.66 15.99
C ASN A 160 -0.32 9.89 14.68
N LEU A 161 0.85 9.24 14.56
CA LEU A 161 1.17 8.40 13.41
C LEU A 161 0.17 7.25 13.27
N LYS A 162 -0.16 6.56 14.38
CA LYS A 162 -1.14 5.48 14.39
C LYS A 162 -2.52 5.95 13.95
N SER A 163 -2.98 7.10 14.44
CA SER A 163 -4.23 7.72 13.98
C SER A 163 -4.17 8.12 12.50
N GLY A 164 -3.03 8.66 12.05
CA GLY A 164 -2.82 9.01 10.64
C GLY A 164 -2.86 7.79 9.72
N ILE A 165 -2.27 6.67 10.13
CA ILE A 165 -2.33 5.40 9.40
C ILE A 165 -3.77 4.92 9.27
N ALA A 166 -4.53 4.91 10.37
CA ALA A 166 -5.93 4.48 10.37
C ALA A 166 -6.86 5.38 9.52
N ALA A 167 -6.48 6.65 9.31
CA ALA A 167 -7.25 7.60 8.52
C ALA A 167 -6.97 7.50 7.01
N ILE A 168 -5.96 6.73 6.59
CA ILE A 168 -5.64 6.57 5.17
C ILE A 168 -6.73 5.74 4.49
N LYS A 169 -7.40 6.38 3.53
CA LYS A 169 -8.36 5.73 2.66
C LYS A 169 -7.62 5.14 1.46
N MET A 170 -7.52 3.82 1.41
CA MET A 170 -6.78 3.11 0.36
C MET A 170 -7.25 3.48 -1.06
N GLY A 171 -8.56 3.67 -1.26
CA GLY A 171 -9.12 4.06 -2.55
C GLY A 171 -8.76 5.48 -3.02
N GLU A 172 -8.16 6.30 -2.15
CA GLU A 172 -7.68 7.65 -2.49
C GLU A 172 -6.17 7.69 -2.74
N LEU A 173 -5.46 6.55 -2.63
CA LEU A 173 -4.03 6.45 -2.93
C LEU A 173 -3.79 6.30 -4.43
N LEU A 174 -2.69 6.87 -4.94
CA LEU A 174 -2.25 6.61 -6.30
C LEU A 174 -1.90 5.12 -6.45
N PRO A 175 -2.00 4.52 -7.66
CA PRO A 175 -1.77 3.08 -7.84
C PRO A 175 -0.43 2.58 -7.28
N LYS A 176 0.66 3.31 -7.51
CA LYS A 176 1.99 2.97 -6.98
C LYS A 176 2.07 3.07 -5.46
N GLU A 177 1.43 4.09 -4.88
CA GLU A 177 1.36 4.29 -3.43
C GLU A 177 0.55 3.17 -2.78
N HIS A 178 -0.60 2.82 -3.36
CA HIS A 178 -1.47 1.75 -2.91
C HIS A 178 -0.75 0.40 -2.86
N ASP A 179 -0.04 0.03 -3.93
CA ASP A 179 0.69 -1.23 -4.00
C ASP A 179 1.70 -1.38 -2.87
N VAL A 180 2.48 -0.33 -2.61
CA VAL A 180 3.45 -0.33 -1.52
C VAL A 180 2.75 -0.24 -0.17
N TRP A 181 1.71 0.56 -0.05
CA TRP A 181 0.89 0.71 1.16
C TRP A 181 0.40 -0.64 1.67
N MET A 182 -0.13 -1.48 0.79
CA MET A 182 -0.61 -2.83 1.14
C MET A 182 0.50 -3.74 1.69
N MET A 183 1.74 -3.52 1.26
CA MET A 183 2.89 -4.28 1.77
C MET A 183 3.36 -3.78 3.13
N VAL A 184 3.24 -2.48 3.41
CA VAL A 184 3.88 -1.86 4.58
C VAL A 184 2.91 -1.54 5.73
N MET A 185 1.61 -1.39 5.46
CA MET A 185 0.65 -0.83 6.43
C MET A 185 0.64 -1.58 7.78
N LYS A 186 0.68 -2.91 7.76
CA LYS A 186 0.62 -3.72 9.00
C LYS A 186 1.87 -3.53 9.84
N ASP A 187 3.03 -3.43 9.20
CA ASP A 187 4.27 -3.16 9.89
C ASP A 187 4.32 -1.72 10.39
N LEU A 188 3.82 -0.75 9.63
CA LEU A 188 3.68 0.63 10.08
C LEU A 188 2.80 0.73 11.33
N GLU A 189 1.62 0.10 11.33
CA GLU A 189 0.71 0.05 12.49
C GLU A 189 1.37 -0.61 13.70
N LYS A 190 2.03 -1.75 13.48
CA LYS A 190 2.74 -2.49 14.53
C LYS A 190 3.84 -1.62 15.14
N GLN A 191 4.70 -1.02 14.33
CA GLN A 191 5.80 -0.20 14.85
C GLN A 191 5.30 1.09 15.51
N ALA A 192 4.25 1.73 15.00
CA ALA A 192 3.62 2.86 15.66
C ALA A 192 3.06 2.46 17.04
N ALA A 193 2.39 1.32 17.15
CA ALA A 193 1.92 0.79 18.43
C ALA A 193 3.08 0.43 19.40
N THR A 194 4.17 -0.14 18.87
CA THR A 194 5.38 -0.42 19.68
C THR A 194 6.04 0.87 20.16
N LEU A 195 6.19 1.89 19.32
CA LEU A 195 6.74 3.20 19.69
C LEU A 195 5.89 3.88 20.77
N GLN A 196 4.56 3.80 20.64
CA GLN A 196 3.62 4.38 21.59
C GLN A 196 3.68 3.70 22.96
N SER A 197 3.77 2.36 23.00
CA SER A 197 3.72 1.57 24.24
C SER A 197 5.08 1.31 24.90
N SER A 198 6.18 1.51 24.17
CA SER A 198 7.53 1.28 24.68
C SER A 198 7.91 2.29 25.76
N LYS A 199 8.51 1.78 26.84
CA LYS A 199 9.15 2.60 27.88
C LYS A 199 10.64 2.74 27.57
N GLY A 200 11.08 3.96 27.26
CA GLY A 200 12.48 4.31 27.08
C GLY A 200 12.96 4.32 25.63
N LEU A 201 14.03 5.09 25.40
CA LEU A 201 14.56 5.40 24.07
C LEU A 201 15.12 4.19 23.33
N GLU A 202 15.69 3.22 24.04
CA GLU A 202 16.31 2.05 23.40
C GLU A 202 15.30 1.25 22.57
N LYS A 203 14.19 0.84 23.20
CA LYS A 203 13.10 0.12 22.51
C LYS A 203 12.45 0.97 21.42
N GLN A 204 12.29 2.27 21.67
CA GLN A 204 11.76 3.20 20.67
C GLN A 204 12.66 3.30 19.43
N ARG A 205 13.98 3.34 19.59
CA ARG A 205 14.93 3.40 18.47
C ARG A 205 14.91 2.12 17.64
N ILE A 206 14.76 0.96 18.27
CA ILE A 206 14.61 -0.33 17.56
C ILE A 206 13.30 -0.35 16.75
N ALA A 207 12.18 0.08 17.33
CA ALA A 207 10.92 0.18 16.59
C ALA A 207 11.00 1.21 15.45
N PHE A 208 11.68 2.34 15.69
CA PHE A 208 11.89 3.39 14.68
C PHE A 208 12.77 2.93 13.51
N MET A 209 13.74 2.06 13.73
CA MET A 209 14.51 1.43 12.65
C MET A 209 13.59 0.70 11.68
N THR A 210 12.76 -0.21 12.19
CA THR A 210 11.81 -0.96 11.35
C THR A 210 10.76 -0.05 10.72
N LEU A 211 10.28 0.98 11.44
CA LEU A 211 9.37 1.98 10.89
C LEU A 211 10.00 2.72 9.71
N SER A 212 11.27 3.15 9.86
CA SER A 212 11.99 3.90 8.83
C SER A 212 12.17 3.12 7.54
N GLU A 213 12.40 1.81 7.63
CA GLU A 213 12.47 0.93 6.45
C GLU A 213 11.14 0.89 5.68
N GLN A 214 10.02 0.83 6.40
CA GLN A 214 8.69 0.81 5.78
C GLN A 214 8.32 2.16 5.17
N ILE A 215 8.62 3.26 5.86
CA ILE A 215 8.39 4.61 5.34
C ILE A 215 9.28 4.87 4.13
N TYR A 216 10.53 4.38 4.11
CA TYR A 216 11.40 4.48 2.94
C TYR A 216 10.81 3.79 1.71
N LYS A 217 10.27 2.56 1.86
CA LYS A 217 9.59 1.88 0.74
C LYS A 217 8.44 2.73 0.20
N LEU A 218 7.63 3.28 1.09
CA LEU A 218 6.47 4.08 0.73
C LEU A 218 6.85 5.42 0.10
N ILE A 219 7.88 6.10 0.63
CA ILE A 219 8.31 7.40 0.12
C ILE A 219 8.98 7.30 -1.26
N LYS A 220 9.49 6.12 -1.61
CA LYS A 220 10.02 5.84 -2.96
C LYS A 220 8.92 5.66 -4.01
N ALA A 221 7.67 5.48 -3.59
CA ALA A 221 6.51 5.33 -4.46
C ALA A 221 5.62 6.59 -4.53
N THR A 222 5.84 7.54 -3.62
CA THR A 222 5.23 8.88 -3.58
C THR A 222 6.30 9.86 -4.06
N ASP A 223 6.24 10.36 -5.29
CA ASP A 223 7.21 11.36 -5.78
C ASP A 223 7.11 12.62 -4.87
N PRO A 224 8.01 12.82 -3.88
CA PRO A 224 7.74 13.76 -2.80
C PRO A 224 8.02 15.18 -3.27
N ALA A 225 7.18 16.15 -2.89
CA ALA A 225 7.33 17.55 -3.30
C ALA A 225 8.58 18.26 -2.72
N TYR A 226 9.35 17.56 -1.89
CA TYR A 226 10.54 18.06 -1.21
C TYR A 226 11.66 17.03 -1.26
N THR A 227 12.90 17.51 -1.18
CA THR A 227 14.07 16.63 -1.12
C THR A 227 14.09 15.87 0.21
N VAL A 228 14.30 14.55 0.13
CA VAL A 228 14.47 13.68 1.29
C VAL A 228 15.80 12.94 1.19
N TYR A 229 16.57 12.95 2.27
CA TYR A 229 17.84 12.25 2.38
C TYR A 229 17.63 10.93 3.11
N TYR A 230 18.00 9.82 2.47
CA TYR A 230 18.03 8.51 3.10
C TYR A 230 19.43 8.28 3.69
N ASN A 231 19.51 8.36 5.00
CA ASN A 231 20.75 8.32 5.77
C ASN A 231 20.95 6.96 6.44
N HIS A 232 22.19 6.68 6.81
CA HIS A 232 22.62 5.40 7.36
C HIS A 232 23.54 5.57 8.56
N CYS A 233 23.33 4.75 9.58
CA CYS A 233 24.19 4.60 10.73
C CYS A 233 24.73 3.16 10.74
N PRO A 234 26.05 2.94 10.58
CA PRO A 234 26.60 1.59 10.50
C PRO A 234 26.67 0.88 11.86
N MET A 235 26.67 1.63 12.97
CA MET A 235 26.94 1.08 14.31
C MET A 235 25.68 0.62 15.05
N PHE A 236 24.49 1.02 14.60
CA PHE A 236 23.25 0.66 15.29
C PHE A 236 22.91 -0.83 15.12
N ASN A 237 22.08 -1.37 16.02
CA ASN A 237 21.55 -2.73 15.96
C ASN A 237 22.65 -3.80 15.83
N ASP A 238 23.54 -3.86 16.83
CA ASP A 238 24.69 -4.77 16.86
C ASP A 238 25.60 -4.64 15.62
N SER A 239 25.87 -3.40 15.18
CA SER A 239 26.65 -3.09 13.98
C SER A 239 26.09 -3.67 12.67
N LYS A 240 24.82 -4.12 12.64
CA LYS A 240 24.10 -4.43 11.39
C LYS A 240 23.68 -3.16 10.65
N GLY A 241 23.67 -2.04 11.36
CA GLY A 241 23.31 -0.74 10.87
C GLY A 241 21.81 -0.51 10.79
N ALA A 242 21.43 0.74 10.54
CA ALA A 242 20.05 1.16 10.36
C ALA A 242 19.96 2.41 9.50
N ASN A 243 18.80 2.62 8.86
CA ASN A 243 18.59 3.72 7.94
C ASN A 243 17.37 4.56 8.35
N TRP A 244 17.44 5.87 8.08
CA TRP A 244 16.35 6.80 8.34
C TRP A 244 16.23 7.84 7.23
N LEU A 245 15.06 8.48 7.15
CA LEU A 245 14.82 9.61 6.23
C LEU A 245 15.02 10.93 6.97
N SER A 246 15.52 11.95 6.26
CA SER A 246 15.75 13.30 6.79
C SER A 246 15.33 14.34 5.76
N LYS A 247 14.78 15.48 6.22
CA LYS A 247 14.57 16.65 5.35
C LYS A 247 15.80 17.56 5.33
N GLU A 248 16.67 17.38 6.32
CA GLU A 248 17.89 18.15 6.51
C GLU A 248 19.06 17.46 5.81
N LYS A 249 19.86 18.24 5.07
CA LYS A 249 21.11 17.77 4.45
C LYS A 249 22.17 17.38 5.49
N ALA A 250 22.19 18.08 6.63
CA ALA A 250 23.09 17.77 7.73
C ALA A 250 22.66 16.46 8.43
N ILE A 251 23.62 15.59 8.74
CA ILE A 251 23.36 14.34 9.47
C ILE A 251 22.96 14.65 10.90
N GLN A 252 21.77 14.19 11.28
CA GLN A 252 21.27 14.18 12.65
C GLN A 252 20.75 12.78 12.97
N ASN A 253 21.53 12.01 13.74
CA ASN A 253 21.33 10.59 13.97
C ASN A 253 20.29 10.32 15.07
N PRO A 254 19.09 9.79 14.73
CA PRO A 254 18.03 9.51 15.70
C PRO A 254 18.34 8.30 16.61
N TYR A 255 19.28 7.44 16.22
CA TYR A 255 19.62 6.21 16.95
C TYR A 255 20.54 6.43 18.14
N TYR A 256 21.33 7.50 18.12
CA TYR A 256 22.24 7.86 19.22
C TYR A 256 21.96 9.25 19.80
N GLY A 257 21.11 10.06 19.15
CA GLY A 257 20.78 11.41 19.62
C GLY A 257 22.02 12.27 19.80
N SER A 258 22.10 13.01 20.91
CA SER A 258 23.25 13.87 21.22
C SER A 258 24.59 13.13 21.34
N GLN A 259 24.60 11.83 21.62
CA GLN A 259 25.84 11.06 21.82
C GLN A 259 26.64 10.90 20.52
N MET A 260 25.97 10.80 19.37
CA MET A 260 26.62 10.66 18.06
C MET A 260 25.82 11.39 16.98
N LEU A 261 25.44 12.64 17.25
CA LEU A 261 24.48 13.39 16.44
C LEU A 261 24.86 13.47 14.96
N THR A 262 26.15 13.68 14.67
CA THR A 262 26.66 13.84 13.30
C THR A 262 27.16 12.54 12.68
N CYS A 263 27.05 11.40 13.38
CA CYS A 263 27.55 10.11 12.91
C CYS A 263 26.57 9.49 11.92
N GLY A 264 27.05 9.19 10.72
CA GLY A 264 26.31 8.53 9.66
C GLY A 264 26.67 9.09 8.29
N SER A 265 25.98 8.61 7.26
CA SER A 265 26.19 9.02 5.88
C SER A 265 24.89 9.00 5.08
N THR A 266 24.74 9.89 4.11
CA THR A 266 23.64 9.84 3.15
C THR A 266 23.90 8.73 2.12
N LYS A 267 22.96 7.80 1.98
CA LYS A 267 22.97 6.73 0.96
C LYS A 267 22.29 7.14 -0.32
N GLU A 268 21.21 7.91 -0.21
CA GLU A 268 20.38 8.30 -1.35
C GLU A 268 19.73 9.65 -1.10
N THR A 269 19.47 10.40 -2.18
CA THR A 269 18.65 11.61 -2.17
C THR A 269 17.43 11.37 -3.05
N ILE A 270 16.24 11.46 -2.46
CA ILE A 270 14.94 11.26 -3.08
C ILE A 270 14.36 12.64 -3.42
N LYS A 271 13.85 12.80 -4.63
CA LYS A 271 13.32 14.04 -5.21
C LYS A 271 12.19 13.72 -6.18
#